data_AF-A0A8B6CFQ9-F1
#
_entry.id   AF-A0A8B6CFQ9-F1
#
_cell.length_a   1.000
_cell.length_b   1.000
_cell.length_c   1.000
_cell.angle_alpha   90.00
_cell.angle_beta   90.00
_cell.angle_gamma   90.00
#
_symmetry.space_group_name_H-M   'P 1'
#
loop_
_entity.id
_entity.type
_entity.pdbx_description
1 polymer ?
#
loop_
_entity_poly.entity_id
_entity_poly.type
_entity_poly.pdbx_seq_one_letter_code
_entity_poly.pdbx_strand_id
1 'polypeptide(L)'
;MAALEENIHVSNSDVLEFTKVNGNLKCVQWLKEKNNHVENKPVEMAYHRSLEKLLSEKKILQKSISRANGKQNFENFLSNSFLMPKAKLCLRVSKISSTKSVTIHDDLKQKSLLLNKAELEVSNLNEKLNESIDKLDSSENKLSKCKLNLKRTKAREQYSSSKVKILESQMVPRETEISCCQEKDNIIFELKKSLKEKDKTICELKINCDYLEGVVQDIDKAQRTLTVFDVKSRKYTTILKQCINELLQHNVSAAKVNPVIKSVLSLVNVQPNALPAKSTILDMNLQRLCLSQKHLAEVFSAEKNTTLLTDETSKFGNKFRGFEASDSKGN
;
A
#
# COMPACT_ATOMS: atom_id res chain seq x y z
N MET A 1 -21.71 -1.86 -38.40
CA MET A 1 -21.58 -1.04 -39.61
C MET A 1 -20.27 -0.26 -39.51
N ALA A 2 -19.22 -0.71 -40.18
CA ALA A 2 -17.96 0.03 -40.24
C ALA A 2 -18.06 1.03 -41.40
N ALA A 3 -17.88 2.31 -41.12
CA ALA A 3 -17.83 3.36 -42.14
C ALA A 3 -16.52 3.20 -42.94
N LEU A 4 -16.64 3.11 -44.26
CA LEU A 4 -15.52 3.20 -45.20
C LEU A 4 -14.99 4.63 -45.15
N GLU A 5 -13.81 4.84 -44.57
CA GLU A 5 -13.08 6.10 -44.66
C GLU A 5 -12.49 6.22 -46.07
N GLU A 6 -12.94 7.22 -46.83
CA GLU A 6 -12.38 7.56 -48.14
C GLU A 6 -10.96 8.12 -47.96
N ASN A 7 -9.97 7.39 -48.49
CA ASN A 7 -8.59 7.86 -48.56
C ASN A 7 -8.48 9.03 -49.56
N ILE A 8 -8.42 10.26 -49.06
CA ILE A 8 -8.20 11.46 -49.87
C ILE A 8 -6.73 11.50 -50.30
N HIS A 9 -6.46 11.23 -51.57
CA HIS A 9 -5.12 11.36 -52.14
C HIS A 9 -4.79 12.84 -52.37
N VAL A 10 -3.82 13.38 -51.63
CA VAL A 10 -3.28 14.74 -51.85
C VAL A 10 -2.26 14.69 -53.00
N SER A 11 -2.39 15.57 -53.99
CA SER A 11 -1.45 15.67 -55.12
C SER A 11 -0.35 16.71 -54.85
N ASN A 12 0.78 16.62 -55.54
CA ASN A 12 1.87 17.59 -55.43
C ASN A 12 1.44 19.02 -55.83
N SER A 13 0.42 19.14 -56.69
CA SER A 13 -0.14 20.43 -57.09
C SER A 13 -0.81 21.13 -55.89
N ASP A 14 -1.58 20.37 -55.11
CA ASP A 14 -2.30 20.88 -53.94
C ASP A 14 -1.33 21.41 -52.87
N VAL A 15 -0.20 20.73 -52.69
CA VAL A 15 0.85 21.14 -51.73
C VAL A 15 1.51 22.45 -52.14
N LEU A 16 1.82 22.61 -53.44
CA LEU A 16 2.43 23.84 -53.95
C LEU A 16 1.48 25.02 -53.86
N GLU A 17 0.20 24.81 -54.17
CA GLU A 17 -0.83 25.84 -54.08
C GLU A 17 -1.07 26.25 -52.62
N PHE A 18 -1.14 25.27 -51.70
CA PHE A 18 -1.25 25.55 -50.27
C PHE A 18 -0.02 26.28 -49.71
N THR A 19 1.18 25.94 -50.17
CA THR A 19 2.43 26.60 -49.74
C THR A 19 2.49 28.06 -50.18
N LYS A 20 2.04 28.36 -51.41
CA LYS A 20 1.97 29.73 -51.93
C LYS A 20 1.06 30.62 -51.07
N VAL A 21 -0.04 30.07 -50.58
CA VAL A 21 -1.04 30.83 -49.81
C VAL A 21 -0.67 30.94 -48.33
N ASN A 22 -0.17 29.86 -47.71
CA ASN A 22 -0.05 29.76 -46.25
C ASN A 22 1.39 29.78 -45.72
N GLY A 23 2.39 29.68 -46.60
CA GLY A 23 3.81 29.65 -46.24
C GLY A 23 4.31 28.30 -45.70
N ASN A 24 5.63 28.13 -45.73
CA ASN A 24 6.29 26.83 -45.54
C ASN A 24 6.00 26.16 -44.19
N LEU A 25 5.87 26.93 -43.09
CA LEU A 25 5.67 26.38 -41.74
C LEU A 25 4.27 25.75 -41.57
N LYS A 26 3.23 26.39 -42.11
CA LYS A 26 1.86 25.90 -42.04
C LYS A 26 1.63 24.72 -42.99
N CYS A 27 2.33 24.69 -44.12
CA CYS A 27 2.27 23.55 -45.04
C CYS A 27 2.76 22.24 -44.40
N VAL A 28 3.80 22.30 -43.56
CA VAL A 28 4.33 21.12 -42.86
C VAL A 28 3.34 20.61 -41.80
N GLN A 29 2.63 21.49 -41.11
CA GLN A 29 1.58 21.07 -40.16
C GLN A 29 0.37 20.47 -40.87
N TRP A 30 -0.07 21.09 -41.96
CA TRP A 30 -1.19 20.58 -42.78
C TRP A 30 -0.92 19.19 -43.38
N LEU A 31 0.31 18.96 -43.86
CA LEU A 31 0.72 17.63 -44.35
C LEU A 31 0.76 16.58 -43.22
N LYS A 32 1.21 16.94 -42.02
CA LYS A 32 1.20 16.03 -40.85
C LYS A 32 -0.22 15.65 -40.44
N GLU A 33 -1.15 16.60 -40.44
CA GLU A 33 -2.55 16.36 -40.11
C GLU A 33 -3.25 15.46 -41.15
N LYS A 34 -2.89 15.60 -42.43
CA LYS A 34 -3.44 14.78 -43.53
C LYS A 34 -2.80 13.39 -43.66
N ASN A 35 -1.55 13.19 -43.24
CA ASN A 35 -0.79 11.95 -43.41
C ASN A 35 -0.70 11.06 -42.15
N ASN A 36 -1.56 11.25 -41.14
CA ASN A 36 -1.55 10.43 -39.93
C ASN A 36 -1.76 8.90 -40.15
N HIS A 37 -1.95 8.42 -41.38
CA HIS A 37 -2.24 7.01 -41.66
C HIS A 37 -1.40 6.29 -42.73
N VAL A 38 -0.31 6.85 -43.28
CA VAL A 38 0.52 6.07 -44.22
C VAL A 38 2.02 6.34 -44.03
N GLU A 39 2.71 5.39 -43.41
CA GLU A 39 4.18 5.34 -43.39
C GLU A 39 4.72 5.05 -44.80
N ASN A 40 5.70 5.85 -45.21
CA ASN A 40 6.59 5.68 -46.35
C ASN A 40 6.09 6.14 -47.74
N LYS A 41 6.37 7.41 -48.07
CA LYS A 41 6.63 7.82 -49.47
C LYS A 41 8.05 8.41 -49.63
N PRO A 42 8.84 7.93 -50.61
CA PRO A 42 10.26 8.30 -50.80
C PRO A 42 10.50 9.76 -51.23
N VAL A 43 9.47 10.46 -51.74
CA VAL A 43 9.60 11.84 -52.24
C VAL A 43 9.61 12.87 -51.11
N GLU A 44 8.81 12.66 -50.05
CA GLU A 44 8.89 13.48 -48.83
C GLU A 44 10.22 13.30 -48.12
N MET A 45 10.73 12.07 -48.05
CA MET A 45 12.07 11.78 -47.54
C MET A 45 13.17 12.48 -48.36
N ALA A 46 13.04 12.56 -49.69
CA ALA A 46 14.02 13.24 -50.55
C ALA A 46 14.02 14.76 -50.31
N TYR A 47 12.85 15.38 -50.19
CA TYR A 47 12.75 16.82 -49.90
C TYR A 47 13.20 17.14 -48.46
N HIS A 48 12.83 16.31 -47.49
CA HIS A 48 13.26 16.44 -46.09
C HIS A 48 14.79 16.30 -45.97
N ARG A 49 15.39 15.31 -46.66
CA ARG A 49 16.85 15.14 -46.71
C ARG A 49 17.55 16.30 -47.41
N SER A 50 16.97 16.89 -48.45
CA SER A 50 17.55 18.04 -49.14
C SER A 50 17.54 19.29 -48.27
N LEU A 51 16.47 19.51 -47.50
CA LEU A 51 16.39 20.60 -46.51
C LEU A 51 17.33 20.37 -45.32
N GLU A 52 17.41 19.14 -44.81
CA GLU A 52 18.36 18.78 -43.76
C GLU A 52 19.80 18.95 -44.19
N LYS A 53 20.14 18.60 -45.44
CA LYS A 53 21.46 18.83 -46.01
C LYS A 53 21.80 20.32 -46.04
N LEU A 54 20.92 21.17 -46.56
CA LEU A 54 21.12 22.63 -46.58
C LEU A 54 21.24 23.23 -45.16
N LEU A 55 20.45 22.74 -44.20
CA LEU A 55 20.52 23.18 -42.81
C LEU A 55 21.79 22.69 -42.10
N SER A 56 22.29 21.51 -42.44
CA SER A 56 23.53 20.95 -41.90
C SER A 56 24.76 21.68 -42.46
N GLU A 57 24.79 21.98 -43.75
CA GLU A 57 25.84 22.77 -44.41
C GLU A 57 25.88 24.20 -43.82
N LYS A 58 24.72 24.82 -43.61
CA LYS A 58 24.62 26.10 -42.90
C LYS A 58 25.20 26.04 -41.49
N LYS A 59 24.90 24.99 -40.70
CA LYS A 59 25.44 24.82 -39.34
C LYS A 59 26.96 24.58 -39.33
N ILE A 60 27.49 23.82 -40.29
CA ILE A 60 28.93 23.56 -40.43
C ILE A 60 29.65 24.86 -40.80
N LEU A 61 29.12 25.61 -41.77
CA LEU A 61 29.68 26.90 -42.17
C LEU A 61 29.59 27.93 -41.05
N GLN A 62 28.50 27.96 -40.28
CA GLN A 62 28.35 28.87 -39.15
C GLN A 62 29.31 28.56 -37.99
N LYS A 63 29.70 27.29 -37.79
CA LYS A 63 30.78 26.90 -36.86
C LYS A 63 32.17 27.27 -37.39
N SER A 64 32.33 27.38 -38.71
CA SER A 64 33.61 27.72 -39.35
C SER A 64 33.91 29.24 -39.38
N ILE A 65 32.92 30.09 -39.08
CA ILE A 65 33.05 31.57 -39.01
C ILE A 65 34.15 32.02 -38.03
N SER A 66 34.48 31.19 -37.03
CA SER A 66 35.55 31.45 -36.05
C SER A 66 36.98 31.27 -36.58
N ARG A 67 37.17 30.80 -37.83
CA ARG A 67 38.48 30.60 -38.48
C ARG A 67 38.74 31.73 -39.49
N ALA A 68 40.01 32.05 -39.75
CA ALA A 68 40.45 33.24 -40.50
C ALA A 68 39.76 33.48 -41.87
N ASN A 69 39.28 32.43 -42.56
CA ASN A 69 38.57 32.52 -43.85
C ASN A 69 37.08 32.15 -43.80
N GLY A 70 36.52 31.87 -42.62
CA GLY A 70 35.14 31.38 -42.46
C GLY A 70 34.07 32.40 -42.81
N LYS A 71 34.37 33.69 -42.62
CA LYS A 71 33.44 34.80 -42.94
C LYS A 71 33.26 34.96 -44.45
N GLN A 72 34.34 34.85 -45.23
CA GLN A 72 34.34 34.97 -46.69
C GLN A 72 33.68 33.76 -47.36
N ASN A 73 33.87 32.55 -46.82
CA ASN A 73 33.18 31.35 -47.32
C ASN A 73 31.67 31.36 -47.03
N PHE A 74 31.25 31.92 -45.90
CA PHE A 74 29.84 32.10 -45.58
C PHE A 74 29.18 33.19 -46.44
N GLU A 75 29.88 34.29 -46.74
CA GLU A 75 29.44 35.31 -47.68
C GLU A 75 29.35 34.77 -49.12
N ASN A 76 30.31 33.94 -49.57
CA ASN A 76 30.26 33.27 -50.87
C ASN A 76 29.10 32.26 -50.98
N PHE A 77 28.77 31.56 -49.88
CA PHE A 77 27.61 30.68 -49.82
C PHE A 77 26.29 31.47 -49.93
N LEU A 78 26.18 32.61 -49.24
CA LEU A 78 24.99 33.47 -49.31
C LEU A 78 24.84 34.15 -50.67
N SER A 79 25.94 34.57 -51.30
CA SER A 79 25.91 35.23 -52.62
C SER A 79 25.56 34.26 -53.75
N ASN A 80 25.99 32.99 -53.68
CA ASN A 80 25.63 31.97 -54.66
C ASN A 80 24.21 31.42 -54.47
N SER A 81 23.67 31.45 -53.25
CA SER A 81 22.34 30.90 -52.94
C SER A 81 21.20 31.86 -53.28
N PHE A 82 21.49 33.16 -53.49
CA PHE A 82 20.50 34.19 -53.80
C PHE A 82 21.06 35.21 -54.82
N LEU A 83 21.28 34.76 -56.06
CA LEU A 83 21.50 35.66 -57.19
C LEU A 83 20.15 36.22 -57.70
N MET A 84 19.79 37.42 -57.22
CA MET A 84 18.86 38.31 -57.92
C MET A 84 19.63 39.08 -59.01
N PRO A 85 19.08 39.27 -60.23
CA PRO A 85 19.80 39.95 -61.31
C PRO A 85 20.03 41.42 -60.95
N LYS A 86 21.28 41.87 -60.91
CA LYS A 86 21.61 43.30 -60.79
C LYS A 86 21.27 44.02 -62.10
N ALA A 87 20.42 45.04 -62.02
CA ALA A 87 20.17 45.97 -63.11
C ALA A 87 21.46 46.70 -63.50
N LYS A 88 21.83 46.61 -64.78
CA LYS A 88 22.88 47.43 -65.39
C LYS A 88 22.32 48.83 -65.64
N LEU A 89 22.82 49.83 -64.92
CA LEU A 89 22.68 51.24 -65.32
C LEU A 89 23.91 51.62 -66.15
N CYS A 90 23.65 51.86 -67.44
CA CYS A 90 24.60 52.34 -68.44
C CYS A 90 25.18 53.71 -68.07
N LEU A 91 26.50 53.78 -68.01
CA LEU A 91 27.27 54.99 -68.26
C LEU A 91 27.03 55.42 -69.72
N ARG A 92 26.40 56.59 -69.93
CA ARG A 92 26.49 57.34 -71.19
C ARG A 92 27.45 58.50 -70.99
N VAL A 93 28.65 58.32 -71.53
CA VAL A 93 29.59 59.39 -71.83
C VAL A 93 29.12 60.08 -73.10
N SER A 94 28.98 61.40 -73.07
CA SER A 94 28.90 62.22 -74.29
C SER A 94 29.86 63.39 -74.17
N LYS A 95 30.90 63.34 -75.00
CA LYS A 95 31.74 64.47 -75.43
C LYS A 95 30.85 65.48 -76.18
N ILE A 96 30.82 66.75 -75.77
CA ILE A 96 30.53 67.87 -76.66
C ILE A 96 31.48 69.03 -76.34
N SER A 97 31.90 69.66 -77.43
CA SER A 97 32.98 70.60 -77.68
C SER A 97 32.85 71.99 -77.07
N SER A 98 34.01 72.65 -77.09
CA SER A 98 34.31 74.05 -76.79
C SER A 98 33.43 75.09 -77.48
N THR A 99 33.22 76.22 -76.80
CA THR A 99 33.76 77.55 -77.12
C THR A 99 32.91 78.62 -76.41
N LYS A 100 33.54 79.48 -75.61
CA LYS A 100 33.39 80.95 -75.62
C LYS A 100 34.15 81.56 -74.46
N SER A 101 35.11 82.37 -74.85
CA SER A 101 35.98 83.23 -74.07
C SER A 101 35.25 84.52 -73.64
N VAL A 102 35.80 85.16 -72.59
CA VAL A 102 35.56 86.55 -72.15
C VAL A 102 34.23 86.71 -71.39
N THR A 103 34.19 86.75 -70.06
CA THR A 103 34.71 87.79 -69.16
C THR A 103 35.22 87.19 -67.85
N ILE A 104 36.55 87.16 -67.67
CA ILE A 104 37.22 86.24 -66.72
C ILE A 104 37.35 86.80 -65.30
N HIS A 105 37.23 88.11 -65.05
CA HIS A 105 37.69 88.66 -63.76
C HIS A 105 36.61 88.81 -62.67
N ASP A 106 35.36 89.14 -63.01
CA ASP A 106 34.29 89.28 -62.01
C ASP A 106 33.57 87.95 -61.70
N ASP A 107 33.48 87.07 -62.71
CA ASP A 107 32.89 85.74 -62.61
C ASP A 107 33.73 84.78 -61.74
N LEU A 108 35.06 84.94 -61.77
CA LEU A 108 36.00 84.21 -60.89
C LEU A 108 35.88 84.65 -59.43
N LYS A 109 35.61 85.94 -59.18
CA LYS A 109 35.45 86.49 -57.83
C LYS A 109 34.12 86.09 -57.21
N GLN A 110 33.06 86.04 -58.00
CA GLN A 110 31.76 85.52 -57.57
C GLN A 110 31.80 84.00 -57.37
N LYS A 111 32.49 83.25 -58.24
CA LYS A 111 32.73 81.81 -58.06
C LYS A 111 33.62 81.51 -56.86
N SER A 112 34.64 82.31 -56.55
CA SER A 112 35.46 82.10 -55.34
C SER A 112 34.67 82.37 -54.06
N LEU A 113 33.78 83.37 -54.05
CA LEU A 113 32.85 83.61 -52.93
C LEU A 113 31.85 82.46 -52.76
N LEU A 114 31.30 81.92 -53.85
CA LEU A 114 30.43 80.75 -53.82
C LEU A 114 31.19 79.49 -53.39
N LEU A 115 32.46 79.34 -53.81
CA LEU A 115 33.33 78.25 -53.41
C LEU A 115 33.60 78.31 -51.90
N ASN A 116 33.98 79.46 -51.36
CA ASN A 116 34.20 79.64 -49.93
C ASN A 116 32.92 79.38 -49.11
N LYS A 117 31.75 79.78 -49.63
CA LYS A 117 30.47 79.48 -49.00
C LYS A 117 30.17 77.97 -49.02
N ALA A 118 30.43 77.31 -50.15
CA ALA A 118 30.28 75.86 -50.26
C ALA A 118 31.26 75.11 -49.36
N GLU A 119 32.50 75.57 -49.23
CA GLU A 119 33.51 75.00 -48.33
C GLU A 119 33.09 75.14 -46.86
N LEU A 120 32.50 76.28 -46.46
CA LEU A 120 31.94 76.46 -45.13
C LEU A 120 30.74 75.53 -44.87
N GLU A 121 29.85 75.37 -45.85
CA GLU A 121 28.72 74.43 -45.77
C GLU A 121 29.21 72.98 -45.68
N VAL A 122 30.23 72.60 -46.45
CA VAL A 122 30.87 71.28 -46.39
C VAL A 122 31.54 71.06 -45.03
N SER A 123 32.19 72.07 -44.47
CA SER A 123 32.77 71.99 -43.13
C SER A 123 31.70 71.75 -42.06
N ASN A 124 30.60 72.51 -42.10
CA ASN A 124 29.47 72.33 -41.17
C ASN A 124 28.78 70.96 -41.34
N LEU A 125 28.69 70.47 -42.57
CA LEU A 125 28.14 69.14 -42.84
C LEU A 125 29.06 68.03 -42.32
N ASN A 126 30.38 68.19 -42.44
CA ASN A 126 31.36 67.25 -41.88
C ASN A 126 31.31 67.21 -40.35
N GLU A 127 31.13 68.35 -39.68
CA GLU A 127 30.97 68.38 -38.22
C GLU A 127 29.69 67.64 -37.77
N LYS A 128 28.56 67.90 -38.44
CA LYS A 128 27.30 67.16 -38.21
C LYS A 128 27.42 65.66 -38.51
N LEU A 129 28.19 65.30 -39.54
CA LEU A 129 28.46 63.92 -39.90
C LEU A 129 29.27 63.24 -38.79
N ASN A 130 30.32 63.87 -38.28
CA ASN A 130 31.13 63.35 -37.18
C ASN A 130 30.30 63.19 -35.90
N GLU A 131 29.48 64.17 -35.52
CA GLU A 131 28.55 64.01 -34.39
C GLU A 131 27.58 62.84 -34.56
N SER A 132 27.13 62.61 -35.79
CA SER A 132 26.22 61.51 -36.10
C SER A 132 26.92 60.15 -36.01
N ILE A 133 28.18 60.07 -36.44
CA ILE A 133 29.05 58.89 -36.29
C ILE A 133 29.26 58.59 -34.80
N ASP A 134 29.61 59.59 -33.98
CA ASP A 134 29.80 59.40 -32.54
C ASP A 134 28.53 58.91 -31.83
N LYS A 135 27.36 59.45 -32.22
CA LYS A 135 26.05 58.99 -31.74
C LYS A 135 25.77 57.55 -32.17
N LEU A 136 26.10 57.19 -33.41
CA LEU A 136 25.95 55.84 -33.94
C LEU A 136 26.83 54.85 -33.17
N ASP A 137 28.11 55.15 -32.99
CA ASP A 137 29.06 54.32 -32.23
C ASP A 137 28.63 54.16 -30.76
N SER A 138 28.14 55.23 -30.13
CA SER A 138 27.56 55.17 -28.78
C SER A 138 26.34 54.25 -28.73
N SER A 139 25.47 54.30 -29.74
CA SER A 139 24.28 53.45 -29.83
C SER A 139 24.64 51.98 -30.11
N GLU A 140 25.62 51.70 -30.97
CA GLU A 140 26.13 50.35 -31.23
C GLU A 140 26.76 49.74 -29.98
N ASN A 141 27.51 50.52 -29.22
CA ASN A 141 28.10 50.10 -27.95
C ASN A 141 27.03 49.80 -26.88
N LYS A 142 25.95 50.57 -26.83
CA LYS A 142 24.80 50.26 -25.95
C LYS A 142 24.09 48.98 -26.40
N LEU A 143 23.87 48.82 -27.70
CA LEU A 143 23.23 47.64 -28.27
C LEU A 143 24.06 46.37 -28.02
N SER A 144 25.37 46.44 -28.15
CA SER A 144 26.27 45.30 -27.88
C SER A 144 26.25 44.89 -26.40
N LYS A 145 26.28 45.87 -25.48
CA LYS A 145 26.09 45.65 -24.04
C LYS A 145 24.73 45.02 -23.72
N CYS A 146 23.64 45.53 -24.31
CA CYS A 146 22.30 44.96 -24.15
C CYS A 146 22.22 43.51 -24.66
N LYS A 147 22.79 43.21 -25.84
CA LYS A 147 22.84 41.83 -26.38
C LYS A 147 23.60 40.88 -25.44
N LEU A 148 24.69 41.34 -24.85
CA LEU A 148 25.50 40.53 -23.93
C LEU A 148 24.75 40.27 -22.62
N ASN A 149 24.06 41.28 -22.08
CA ASN A 149 23.19 41.13 -20.92
C ASN A 149 22.03 40.17 -21.20
N LEU A 150 21.36 40.28 -22.35
CA LEU A 150 20.28 39.37 -22.75
C LEU A 150 20.76 37.91 -22.85
N LYS A 151 21.99 37.67 -23.35
CA LYS A 151 22.58 36.32 -23.36
C LYS A 151 22.82 35.80 -21.95
N ARG A 152 23.32 36.65 -21.04
CA ARG A 152 23.54 36.28 -19.63
C ARG A 152 22.24 35.97 -18.91
N THR A 153 21.19 36.77 -19.11
CA THR A 153 19.88 36.52 -18.48
C THR A 153 19.24 35.24 -19.01
N LYS A 154 19.27 35.00 -20.33
CA LYS A 154 18.77 33.74 -20.91
C LYS A 154 19.49 32.51 -20.35
N ALA A 155 20.81 32.57 -20.20
CA ALA A 155 21.57 31.48 -19.59
C ALA A 155 21.18 31.24 -18.12
N ARG A 156 20.97 32.32 -17.35
CA ARG A 156 20.50 32.21 -15.96
C ARG A 156 19.10 31.63 -15.86
N GLU A 157 18.16 32.08 -16.69
CA GLU A 157 16.80 31.54 -16.75
C GLU A 157 16.80 30.06 -17.12
N GLN A 158 17.60 29.66 -18.11
CA GLN A 158 17.71 28.27 -18.52
C GLN A 158 18.31 27.39 -17.40
N TYR A 159 19.30 27.88 -16.68
CA TYR A 159 19.85 27.21 -15.51
C TYR A 159 18.81 27.09 -14.38
N SER A 160 18.13 28.19 -14.03
CA SER A 160 17.09 28.20 -13.00
C SER A 160 15.93 27.26 -13.36
N SER A 161 15.47 27.27 -14.61
CA SER A 161 14.42 26.36 -15.08
C SER A 161 14.85 24.90 -14.99
N SER A 162 16.10 24.59 -15.37
CA SER A 162 16.65 23.23 -15.24
C SER A 162 16.76 22.79 -13.77
N LYS A 163 17.18 23.70 -12.88
CA LYS A 163 17.26 23.45 -11.43
C LYS A 163 15.87 23.19 -10.83
N VAL A 164 14.85 23.97 -11.22
CA VAL A 164 13.47 23.76 -10.78
C VAL A 164 12.97 22.37 -11.20
N LYS A 165 13.17 21.98 -12.47
CA LYS A 165 12.78 20.65 -12.95
C LYS A 165 13.45 19.51 -12.16
N ILE A 166 14.73 19.67 -11.82
CA ILE A 166 15.45 18.68 -10.99
C ILE A 166 14.82 18.60 -9.60
N LEU A 167 14.55 19.74 -8.96
CA LEU A 167 13.94 19.77 -7.63
C LEU A 167 12.51 19.19 -7.64
N GLU A 168 11.70 19.52 -8.63
CA GLU A 168 10.36 18.94 -8.81
C GLU A 168 10.43 17.42 -8.97
N SER A 169 11.37 16.91 -9.79
CA SER A 169 11.58 15.47 -9.96
C SER A 169 12.04 14.76 -8.68
N GLN A 170 12.63 15.49 -7.72
CA GLN A 170 13.05 14.96 -6.42
C GLN A 170 11.96 15.08 -5.34
N MET A 171 10.96 15.95 -5.51
CA MET A 171 9.83 16.05 -4.57
C MET A 171 8.80 14.93 -4.77
N VAL A 172 8.53 14.53 -6.02
CA VAL A 172 7.57 13.45 -6.32
C VAL A 172 7.91 12.12 -5.61
N PRO A 173 9.18 11.64 -5.60
CA PRO A 173 9.55 10.44 -4.85
C PRO A 173 9.32 10.58 -3.34
N ARG A 174 9.57 11.76 -2.76
CA ARG A 174 9.40 11.98 -1.31
C ARG A 174 7.94 11.94 -0.89
N GLU A 175 7.03 12.48 -1.70
CA GLU A 175 5.59 12.38 -1.43
C GLU A 175 5.12 10.93 -1.50
N THR A 176 5.61 10.16 -2.47
CA THR A 176 5.30 8.72 -2.55
C THR A 176 5.90 7.91 -1.39
N GLU A 177 7.11 8.26 -0.93
CA GLU A 177 7.74 7.63 0.24
C GLU A 177 6.96 7.92 1.53
N ILE A 178 6.49 9.17 1.72
CA ILE A 178 5.66 9.55 2.88
C ILE A 178 4.35 8.76 2.87
N SER A 179 3.69 8.63 1.71
CA SER A 179 2.47 7.83 1.57
C SER A 179 2.71 6.34 1.91
N CYS A 180 3.81 5.77 1.44
CA CYS A 180 4.20 4.39 1.73
C CYS A 180 4.50 4.17 3.23
N CYS A 181 5.11 5.15 3.90
CA CYS A 181 5.32 5.09 5.36
C CYS A 181 3.99 5.12 6.14
N GLN A 182 3.03 5.94 5.72
CA GLN A 182 1.70 6.00 6.36
C GLN A 182 0.92 4.68 6.23
N GLU A 183 0.96 4.04 5.06
CA GLU A 183 0.35 2.72 4.88
C GLU A 183 0.98 1.65 5.79
N LYS A 184 2.31 1.66 5.91
CA LYS A 184 3.01 0.74 6.82
C LYS A 184 2.65 0.99 8.28
N ASP A 185 2.51 2.24 8.69
CA ASP A 185 2.09 2.59 10.06
C ASP A 185 0.67 2.10 10.36
N ASN A 186 -0.25 2.21 9.39
CA ASN A 186 -1.61 1.67 9.51
C ASN A 186 -1.61 0.14 9.65
N ILE A 187 -0.80 -0.56 8.84
CA ILE A 187 -0.65 -2.02 8.95
C ILE A 187 -0.07 -2.42 10.32
N ILE A 188 0.96 -1.70 10.79
CA ILE A 188 1.54 -1.94 12.11
C ILE A 188 0.50 -1.72 13.22
N PHE A 189 -0.34 -0.68 13.08
CA PHE A 189 -1.40 -0.40 14.03
C PHE A 189 -2.45 -1.53 14.08
N GLU A 190 -2.91 -2.01 12.92
CA GLU A 190 -3.85 -3.13 12.83
C GLU A 190 -3.26 -4.42 13.40
N LEU A 191 -2.00 -4.74 13.08
CA LEU A 191 -1.31 -5.90 13.63
C LEU A 191 -1.18 -5.81 15.15
N LYS A 192 -0.87 -4.64 15.71
CA LYS A 192 -0.83 -4.42 17.16
C LYS A 192 -2.20 -4.59 17.82
N LYS A 193 -3.28 -4.16 17.16
CA LYS A 193 -4.64 -4.37 17.64
C LYS A 193 -4.99 -5.86 17.66
N SER A 194 -4.72 -6.56 16.55
CA SER A 194 -4.95 -8.01 16.46
C SER A 194 -4.12 -8.79 17.49
N LEU A 195 -2.87 -8.40 17.74
CA LEU A 195 -2.01 -9.03 18.75
C LEU A 195 -2.65 -8.94 20.15
N LYS A 196 -3.13 -7.74 20.53
CA LYS A 196 -3.80 -7.53 21.82
C LYS A 196 -5.07 -8.36 21.98
N GLU A 197 -5.85 -8.53 20.91
CA GLU A 197 -7.03 -9.40 20.95
C GLU A 197 -6.66 -10.86 21.15
N LYS A 198 -5.59 -11.33 20.48
CA LYS A 198 -5.07 -12.69 20.67
C LYS A 198 -4.52 -12.92 22.08
N ASP A 199 -3.82 -11.95 22.65
CA ASP A 199 -3.33 -12.04 24.04
C ASP A 199 -4.48 -12.19 25.04
N LYS A 200 -5.60 -11.47 24.84
CA LYS A 200 -6.81 -11.64 25.66
C LYS A 200 -7.35 -13.07 25.57
N THR A 201 -7.47 -13.62 24.35
CA THR A 201 -7.94 -15.00 24.16
C THR A 201 -7.00 -16.03 24.80
N ILE A 202 -5.68 -15.79 24.78
CA ILE A 202 -4.70 -16.67 25.45
C ILE A 202 -4.91 -16.63 26.96
N CYS A 203 -5.12 -15.45 27.55
CA CYS A 203 -5.40 -15.31 28.98
C CYS A 203 -6.69 -16.03 29.39
N GLU A 204 -7.77 -15.89 28.62
CA GLU A 204 -9.04 -16.59 28.86
C GLU A 204 -8.89 -18.11 28.78
N LEU A 205 -8.18 -18.60 27.74
CA LEU A 205 -7.89 -20.03 27.61
C LEU A 205 -7.05 -20.56 28.76
N LYS A 206 -6.10 -19.77 29.26
CA LYS A 206 -5.27 -20.17 30.40
C LYS A 206 -6.09 -20.33 31.68
N ILE A 207 -7.00 -19.41 31.96
CA ILE A 207 -7.94 -19.52 33.09
C ILE A 207 -8.78 -20.80 32.97
N ASN A 208 -9.26 -21.12 31.78
CA ASN A 208 -10.04 -22.34 31.54
C ASN A 208 -9.20 -23.62 31.73
N CYS A 209 -7.95 -23.62 31.26
CA CYS A 209 -7.02 -24.73 31.49
C CYS A 209 -6.76 -24.93 32.98
N ASP A 210 -6.46 -23.86 33.72
CA ASP A 210 -6.21 -23.92 35.17
C ASP A 210 -7.44 -24.46 35.93
N TYR A 211 -8.64 -24.06 35.53
CA TYR A 211 -9.89 -24.60 36.09
C TYR A 211 -10.04 -26.10 35.81
N LEU A 212 -9.85 -26.53 34.56
CA LEU A 212 -9.97 -27.92 34.17
C LEU A 212 -8.92 -28.79 34.86
N GLU A 213 -7.69 -28.30 35.02
CA GLU A 213 -6.65 -28.97 35.82
C GLU A 213 -7.08 -29.13 37.27
N GLY A 214 -7.71 -28.11 37.88
CA GLY A 214 -8.29 -28.20 39.22
C GLY A 214 -9.36 -29.29 39.31
N VAL A 215 -10.28 -29.36 38.35
CA VAL A 215 -11.31 -30.39 38.28
C VAL A 215 -10.70 -31.79 38.14
N VAL A 216 -9.68 -31.95 37.27
CA VAL A 216 -8.97 -33.22 37.12
C VAL A 216 -8.29 -33.63 38.42
N GLN A 217 -7.62 -32.71 39.11
CA GLN A 217 -7.00 -33.01 40.41
C GLN A 217 -8.04 -33.41 41.46
N ASP A 218 -9.22 -32.81 41.46
CA ASP A 218 -10.29 -33.17 42.40
C ASP A 218 -10.92 -34.53 42.06
N ILE A 219 -11.06 -34.85 40.77
CA ILE A 219 -11.44 -36.19 40.30
C ILE A 219 -10.38 -37.21 40.71
N ASP A 220 -9.09 -36.94 40.51
CA ASP A 220 -8.00 -37.84 40.90
C ASP A 220 -7.94 -38.04 42.42
N LYS A 221 -8.21 -36.99 43.22
CA LYS A 221 -8.37 -37.10 44.68
C LYS A 221 -9.58 -37.97 45.04
N ALA A 222 -10.69 -37.86 44.31
CA ALA A 222 -11.91 -38.64 44.54
C ALA A 222 -11.79 -40.09 44.05
N GLN A 223 -11.01 -40.34 42.99
CA GLN A 223 -10.68 -41.67 42.48
C GLN A 223 -9.65 -42.41 43.35
N ARG A 224 -9.09 -41.76 44.38
CA ARG A 224 -8.36 -42.45 45.45
C ARG A 224 -9.32 -43.45 46.10
N THR A 225 -9.12 -44.72 45.76
CA THR A 225 -9.69 -45.92 46.38
C THR A 225 -10.44 -45.63 47.68
N LEU A 226 -11.75 -45.80 47.70
CA LEU A 226 -12.52 -45.76 48.94
C LEU A 226 -11.90 -46.77 49.89
N THR A 227 -11.35 -46.30 51.01
CA THR A 227 -10.74 -47.14 52.04
C THR A 227 -11.85 -47.78 52.87
N VAL A 228 -12.40 -48.87 52.33
CA VAL A 228 -13.49 -49.62 52.95
C VAL A 228 -12.97 -50.55 54.05
N PHE A 229 -11.74 -51.02 53.90
CA PHE A 229 -11.03 -51.85 54.86
C PHE A 229 -9.74 -51.17 55.30
N ASP A 230 -9.57 -50.94 56.60
CA ASP A 230 -8.32 -50.44 57.14
C ASP A 230 -7.34 -51.60 57.36
N VAL A 231 -6.31 -51.64 56.52
CA VAL A 231 -5.26 -52.67 56.54
C VAL A 231 -4.50 -52.68 57.86
N LYS A 232 -4.34 -51.53 58.54
CA LYS A 232 -3.60 -51.42 59.80
C LYS A 232 -4.38 -52.04 60.96
N SER A 233 -5.66 -51.70 61.08
CA SER A 233 -6.52 -52.22 62.16
C SER A 233 -7.17 -53.57 61.83
N ARG A 234 -7.04 -54.07 60.59
CA ARG A 234 -7.72 -55.26 60.06
C ARG A 234 -9.23 -55.23 60.28
N LYS A 235 -9.83 -54.05 60.21
CA LYS A 235 -11.26 -53.83 60.44
C LYS A 235 -11.88 -53.13 59.24
N TYR A 236 -13.11 -53.51 58.93
CA TYR A 236 -13.96 -52.75 58.01
C TYR A 236 -14.38 -51.44 58.66
N THR A 237 -14.43 -50.37 57.87
CA THR A 237 -14.86 -49.05 58.32
C THR A 237 -16.30 -49.09 58.82
N THR A 238 -16.62 -48.18 59.75
CA THR A 238 -17.97 -48.04 60.31
C THR A 238 -19.00 -47.74 59.23
N ILE A 239 -18.63 -46.92 58.24
CA ILE A 239 -19.47 -46.55 57.08
C ILE A 239 -19.87 -47.80 56.29
N LEU A 240 -18.92 -48.70 55.99
CA LEU A 240 -19.25 -49.95 55.30
C LEU A 240 -20.19 -50.83 56.14
N LYS A 241 -19.90 -50.97 57.43
CA LYS A 241 -20.73 -51.81 58.32
C LYS A 241 -22.17 -51.30 58.38
N GLN A 242 -22.35 -49.98 58.45
CA GLN A 242 -23.66 -49.35 58.40
C GLN A 242 -24.37 -49.65 57.08
N CYS A 243 -23.71 -49.43 55.94
CA CYS A 243 -24.26 -49.72 54.62
C CYS A 243 -24.68 -51.21 54.47
N ILE A 244 -23.86 -52.13 54.97
CA ILE A 244 -24.18 -53.57 54.97
C ILE A 244 -25.43 -53.85 55.82
N ASN A 245 -25.51 -53.24 57.02
CA ASN A 245 -26.67 -53.42 57.91
C ASN A 245 -27.96 -52.87 57.30
N GLU A 246 -27.91 -51.74 56.61
CA GLU A 246 -29.03 -51.14 55.88
C GLU A 246 -29.47 -52.04 54.73
N LEU A 247 -28.53 -52.55 53.91
CA LEU A 247 -28.85 -53.51 52.85
C LEU A 247 -29.52 -54.78 53.40
N LEU A 248 -29.02 -55.31 54.52
CA LEU A 248 -29.62 -56.46 55.21
C LEU A 248 -30.99 -56.12 55.81
N GLN A 249 -31.25 -54.88 56.21
CA GLN A 249 -32.57 -54.42 56.69
C GLN A 249 -33.58 -54.35 55.54
N HIS A 250 -33.14 -54.00 54.33
CA HIS A 250 -33.94 -54.06 53.11
C HIS A 250 -34.08 -55.47 52.52
N ASN A 251 -33.84 -56.52 53.31
CA ASN A 251 -33.96 -57.93 52.91
C ASN A 251 -33.05 -58.32 51.73
N VAL A 252 -31.94 -57.61 51.49
CA VAL A 252 -30.95 -58.03 50.51
C VAL A 252 -30.21 -59.25 51.05
N SER A 253 -30.26 -60.37 50.30
CA SER A 253 -29.53 -61.59 50.68
C SER A 253 -28.04 -61.30 50.89
N ALA A 254 -27.43 -61.89 51.93
CA ALA A 254 -26.00 -61.73 52.23
C ALA A 254 -25.08 -62.06 51.04
N ALA A 255 -25.51 -62.94 50.14
CA ALA A 255 -24.77 -63.26 48.90
C ALA A 255 -24.79 -62.14 47.85
N LYS A 256 -25.78 -61.24 47.92
CA LYS A 256 -26.02 -60.14 46.97
C LYS A 256 -25.54 -58.77 47.46
N VAL A 257 -25.24 -58.64 48.75
CA VAL A 257 -24.72 -57.39 49.35
C VAL A 257 -23.47 -56.88 48.62
N ASN A 258 -22.44 -57.72 48.45
CA ASN A 258 -21.22 -57.33 47.74
C ASN A 258 -21.45 -56.93 46.27
N PRO A 259 -22.17 -57.72 45.45
CA PRO A 259 -22.54 -57.31 44.09
C PRO A 259 -23.25 -55.95 44.02
N VAL A 260 -24.16 -55.67 44.94
CA VAL A 260 -24.87 -54.38 45.01
C VAL A 260 -23.88 -53.24 45.28
N ILE A 261 -23.03 -53.39 46.29
CA ILE A 261 -21.99 -52.39 46.62
C ILE A 261 -21.05 -52.15 45.44
N LYS A 262 -20.57 -53.22 44.79
CA LYS A 262 -19.72 -53.11 43.59
C LYS A 262 -20.41 -52.38 42.45
N SER A 263 -21.68 -52.67 42.20
CA SER A 263 -22.44 -52.04 41.12
C SER A 263 -22.59 -50.54 41.37
N VAL A 264 -22.94 -50.15 42.60
CA VAL A 264 -23.07 -48.72 42.96
C VAL A 264 -21.72 -48.00 42.86
N LEU A 265 -20.64 -48.58 43.40
CA LEU A 265 -19.30 -47.98 43.32
C LEU A 265 -18.79 -47.89 41.88
N SER A 266 -19.17 -48.83 41.00
CA SER A 266 -18.81 -48.79 39.58
C SER A 266 -19.44 -47.61 38.84
N LEU A 267 -20.62 -47.13 39.25
CA LEU A 267 -21.25 -45.93 38.66
C LEU A 267 -20.42 -44.66 38.90
N VAL A 268 -19.59 -44.66 39.95
CA VAL A 268 -18.76 -43.52 40.36
C VAL A 268 -17.29 -43.76 40.00
N ASN A 269 -16.97 -44.83 39.25
CA ASN A 269 -15.60 -45.25 38.92
C ASN A 269 -14.68 -45.44 40.15
N VAL A 270 -15.25 -45.79 41.31
CA VAL A 270 -14.49 -46.05 42.53
C VAL A 270 -14.37 -47.55 42.74
N GLN A 271 -13.16 -48.03 43.03
CA GLN A 271 -12.93 -49.44 43.37
C GLN A 271 -12.70 -49.59 44.88
N PRO A 272 -13.46 -50.45 45.57
CA PRO A 272 -13.22 -50.74 46.98
C PRO A 272 -11.95 -51.56 47.14
N ASN A 273 -11.14 -51.23 48.15
CA ASN A 273 -9.87 -51.93 48.39
C ASN A 273 -10.07 -53.39 48.87
N ALA A 274 -11.07 -53.66 49.71
CA ALA A 274 -11.50 -55.01 50.07
C ALA A 274 -12.97 -55.01 50.49
N LEU A 275 -13.69 -56.08 50.14
CA LEU A 275 -15.08 -56.30 50.55
C LEU A 275 -15.18 -57.54 51.45
N PRO A 276 -16.09 -57.55 52.44
CA PRO A 276 -16.24 -58.66 53.36
C PRO A 276 -16.71 -59.93 52.66
N ALA A 277 -16.21 -61.08 53.10
CA ALA A 277 -16.74 -62.36 52.62
C ALA A 277 -18.20 -62.55 53.06
N LYS A 278 -18.94 -63.43 52.37
CA LYS A 278 -20.32 -63.77 52.73
C LYS A 278 -20.45 -64.20 54.20
N SER A 279 -19.51 -64.99 54.71
CA SER A 279 -19.46 -65.40 56.13
C SER A 279 -19.37 -64.18 57.05
N THR A 280 -18.46 -63.25 56.76
CA THR A 280 -18.31 -62.02 57.53
C THR A 280 -19.57 -61.16 57.53
N ILE A 281 -20.31 -61.11 56.41
CA ILE A 281 -21.60 -60.40 56.33
C ILE A 281 -22.65 -61.08 57.21
N LEU A 282 -22.67 -62.42 57.24
CA LEU A 282 -23.57 -63.17 58.12
C LEU A 282 -23.22 -62.95 59.60
N ASP A 283 -21.93 -62.90 59.94
CA ASP A 283 -21.48 -62.58 61.31
C ASP A 283 -21.92 -61.17 61.72
N MET A 284 -21.80 -60.19 60.82
CA MET A 284 -22.31 -58.82 61.06
C MET A 284 -23.83 -58.81 61.26
N ASN A 285 -24.58 -59.58 60.48
CA ASN A 285 -26.03 -59.72 60.65
C ASN A 285 -26.37 -60.34 62.00
N LEU A 286 -25.64 -61.37 62.42
CA LEU A 286 -25.83 -62.01 63.71
C LEU A 286 -25.52 -61.06 64.86
N GLN A 287 -24.43 -60.29 64.77
CA GLN A 287 -24.10 -59.24 65.74
C GLN A 287 -25.23 -58.20 65.84
N ARG A 288 -25.77 -57.76 64.70
CA ARG A 288 -26.93 -56.85 64.65
C ARG A 288 -28.13 -57.46 65.39
N LEU A 289 -28.48 -58.71 65.08
CA LEU A 289 -29.60 -59.40 65.73
C LEU A 289 -29.39 -59.57 67.23
N CYS A 290 -28.18 -59.93 67.67
CA CYS A 290 -27.86 -60.04 69.09
C CYS A 290 -27.96 -58.69 69.81
N LEU A 291 -27.52 -57.59 69.19
CA LEU A 291 -27.69 -56.24 69.76
C LEU A 291 -29.16 -55.86 69.86
N SER A 292 -29.94 -56.10 68.81
CA SER A 292 -31.39 -55.87 68.83
C SER A 292 -32.06 -56.70 69.94
N GLN A 293 -31.70 -57.97 70.09
CA GLN A 293 -32.23 -58.83 71.16
C GLN A 293 -31.83 -58.34 72.55
N LYS A 294 -30.59 -57.86 72.74
CA LYS A 294 -30.17 -57.25 74.01
C LYS A 294 -30.95 -56.00 74.34
N HIS A 295 -31.14 -55.09 73.38
CA HIS A 295 -31.94 -53.88 73.58
C HIS A 295 -33.40 -54.23 73.91
N LEU A 296 -33.99 -55.20 73.20
CA LEU A 296 -35.33 -55.69 73.53
C LEU A 296 -35.36 -56.30 74.94
N ALA A 297 -34.38 -57.13 75.30
CA ALA A 297 -34.30 -57.72 76.63
C ALA A 297 -34.15 -56.65 77.72
N GLU A 298 -33.36 -55.59 77.51
CA GLU A 298 -33.25 -54.48 78.45
C GLU A 298 -34.59 -53.76 78.64
N VAL A 299 -35.27 -53.43 77.53
CA VAL A 299 -36.60 -52.76 77.55
C VAL A 299 -37.66 -53.64 78.22
N PHE A 300 -37.66 -54.94 77.93
CA PHE A 300 -38.69 -55.88 78.40
C PHE A 300 -38.31 -56.66 79.67
N SER A 301 -37.12 -56.44 80.25
CA SER A 301 -36.64 -57.19 81.43
C SER A 301 -37.39 -56.90 82.73
N ALA A 302 -38.21 -55.85 82.77
CA ALA A 302 -38.90 -55.39 83.98
C ALA A 302 -40.31 -55.99 84.18
N GLU A 303 -40.95 -56.59 83.18
CA GLU A 303 -42.35 -57.04 83.28
C GLU A 303 -42.54 -58.51 82.85
N LYS A 304 -43.31 -59.25 83.66
CA LYS A 304 -43.46 -60.73 83.62
C LYS A 304 -44.20 -61.28 82.39
N ASN A 305 -44.89 -60.43 81.64
CA ASN A 305 -45.78 -60.82 80.54
C ASN A 305 -45.48 -59.98 79.30
N THR A 306 -44.54 -60.42 78.47
CA THR A 306 -44.40 -59.92 77.10
C THR A 306 -45.26 -60.79 76.20
N THR A 307 -46.22 -60.18 75.51
CA THR A 307 -47.05 -60.87 74.52
C THR A 307 -46.43 -60.62 73.15
N LEU A 308 -45.95 -61.67 72.48
CA LEU A 308 -45.44 -61.57 71.11
C LEU A 308 -46.60 -61.81 70.15
N LEU A 309 -47.19 -60.75 69.61
CA LEU A 309 -48.22 -60.87 68.58
C LEU A 309 -47.54 -60.98 67.22
N THR A 310 -47.90 -62.04 66.48
CA THR A 310 -47.46 -62.23 65.09
C THR A 310 -48.64 -62.05 64.17
N ASP A 311 -48.61 -61.04 63.32
CA ASP A 311 -49.51 -60.93 62.18
C ASP A 311 -48.96 -61.78 61.03
N GLU A 312 -49.19 -63.10 61.05
CA GLU A 312 -48.88 -63.91 59.87
C GLU A 312 -49.80 -63.48 58.71
N THR A 313 -49.30 -62.59 57.85
CA THR A 313 -49.93 -62.27 56.57
C THR A 313 -49.23 -63.06 55.46
N SER A 314 -49.96 -64.03 54.90
CA SER A 314 -49.50 -64.80 53.74
C SER A 314 -49.85 -64.03 52.46
N LYS A 315 -48.84 -63.62 51.68
CA LYS A 315 -49.05 -63.05 50.34
C LYS A 315 -48.18 -63.81 49.34
N PHE A 316 -48.81 -64.42 48.36
CA PHE A 316 -48.15 -65.22 47.30
C PHE A 316 -47.28 -66.37 47.81
N GLY A 317 -47.73 -67.09 48.84
CA GLY A 317 -47.00 -68.25 49.39
C GLY A 317 -45.79 -67.89 50.26
N ASN A 318 -45.43 -66.61 50.35
CA ASN A 318 -44.42 -66.12 51.28
C ASN A 318 -45.10 -65.61 52.55
N LYS A 319 -44.62 -66.12 53.71
CA LYS A 319 -45.06 -65.67 55.02
C LYS A 319 -44.27 -64.43 55.43
N PHE A 320 -44.95 -63.30 55.57
CA PHE A 320 -44.39 -62.11 56.19
C PHE A 320 -44.76 -62.17 57.67
N ARG A 321 -43.76 -61.96 58.54
CA ARG A 321 -43.96 -61.94 59.99
C ARG A 321 -43.60 -60.54 60.49
N GLY A 322 -44.60 -59.75 60.83
CA GLY A 322 -44.43 -58.67 61.79
C GLY A 322 -44.42 -59.27 63.19
N PHE A 323 -43.57 -58.73 64.04
CA PHE A 323 -43.56 -59.05 65.46
C PHE A 323 -43.87 -57.76 66.20
N GLU A 324 -45.03 -57.71 66.84
CA GLU A 324 -45.37 -56.65 67.78
C GLU A 324 -45.16 -57.22 69.18
N ALA A 325 -44.27 -56.58 69.93
CA ALA A 325 -44.03 -56.92 71.32
C ALA A 325 -44.64 -55.80 72.16
N SER A 326 -45.60 -56.14 73.00
CA SER A 326 -46.22 -55.19 73.93
C SER A 326 -46.08 -55.65 75.38
N ASP A 327 -45.86 -54.68 76.26
CA ASP A 327 -45.86 -54.88 77.71
C ASP A 327 -47.29 -54.92 78.29
N SER A 328 -47.42 -55.12 79.61
CA SER A 328 -48.73 -55.18 80.28
C SER A 328 -49.49 -53.85 80.30
N LYS A 329 -48.84 -52.76 79.88
CA LYS A 329 -49.37 -51.41 79.78
C LYS A 329 -49.63 -50.97 78.32
N GLY A 330 -49.31 -51.83 77.34
CA GLY A 330 -49.51 -51.55 75.92
C GLY A 330 -48.42 -50.69 75.27
N ASN A 331 -47.20 -50.64 75.83
CA ASN A 331 -46.03 -50.00 75.19
C ASN A 331 -45.24 -50.96 74.31
#